data_AF-A0A3D1X5Y6-F1
#
_entry.id   AF-A0A3D1X5Y6-F1
#
_cell.length_a   1.000
_cell.length_b   1.000
_cell.length_c   1.000
_cell.angle_alpha   90.00
_cell.angle_beta   90.00
_cell.angle_gamma   90.00
#
_symmetry.space_group_name_H-M   'P 1'
#
loop_
_entity.id
_entity.type
_entity.pdbx_description
1 polymer ?
#
loop_
_entity_poly.entity_id
_entity_poly.type
_entity_poly.pdbx_seq_one_letter_code
_entity_poly.pdbx_strand_id
1 'polypeptide(L)'
;MISQFCPTLSKDLLKREFLNTAAAFAVLAVLGFAAGMLFPDAAQQLLDRFAAQLEQLGLSSNVPQSQMMATLFFNNVTASLLAMLYGLIPFVPLSALALGTNALLLGAFAALYQHHGIGLGVYFIGILPHGIFELPALILSCTLGLLICRTGTEKLRKRSDVSFLRRVLDCNRVFLSFVAPLLLVAALVEAYITPALLKLVM
;
A
#
# COMPACT_ATOMS: atom_id res chain seq x y z
N MET A 1 -13.12 7.31 20.88
CA MET A 1 -11.69 7.61 20.70
C MET A 1 -11.41 8.43 19.44
N ILE A 2 -11.50 7.92 18.19
CA ILE A 2 -11.19 8.74 16.98
C ILE A 2 -12.05 10.02 16.86
N SER A 3 -13.35 9.97 17.18
CA SER A 3 -14.26 11.11 17.09
C SER A 3 -14.01 12.24 18.11
N GLN A 4 -13.29 11.96 19.20
CA GLN A 4 -12.94 12.97 20.21
C GLN A 4 -11.61 13.68 19.87
N PHE A 5 -10.70 13.01 19.16
CA PHE A 5 -9.38 13.56 18.83
C PHE A 5 -9.28 14.16 17.41
N CYS A 6 -10.18 13.77 16.50
CA CYS A 6 -10.20 14.24 15.11
C CYS A 6 -11.60 14.72 14.71
N PRO A 7 -11.99 15.96 15.09
CA PRO A 7 -13.35 16.48 14.88
C PRO A 7 -13.74 16.61 13.41
N THR A 8 -12.75 16.57 12.51
CA THR A 8 -12.97 16.67 11.07
C THR A 8 -13.19 15.32 10.38
N LEU A 9 -12.99 14.19 11.08
CA LEU A 9 -13.20 12.83 10.54
C LEU A 9 -14.33 12.10 11.30
N SER A 10 -15.47 11.93 10.64
CA SER A 10 -16.48 10.98 11.13
C SER A 10 -16.02 9.54 10.89
N LYS A 11 -16.24 8.67 11.88
CA LYS A 11 -15.93 7.23 11.77
C LYS A 11 -16.64 6.57 10.59
N ASP A 12 -17.88 6.97 10.31
CA ASP A 12 -18.67 6.37 9.22
C ASP A 12 -18.18 6.82 7.85
N LEU A 13 -17.70 8.06 7.74
CA LEU A 13 -17.06 8.55 6.52
C LEU A 13 -15.75 7.80 6.25
N LEU A 14 -14.90 7.63 7.27
CA LEU A 14 -13.64 6.91 7.12
C LEU A 14 -13.89 5.45 6.73
N LYS A 15 -14.86 4.78 7.36
CA LYS A 15 -15.23 3.40 7.02
C LYS A 15 -15.72 3.26 5.57
N ARG A 16 -16.60 4.17 5.12
CA ARG A 16 -17.12 4.14 3.75
C ARG A 16 -16.03 4.38 2.70
N GLU A 17 -15.19 5.40 2.90
CA GLU A 17 -14.09 5.68 1.96
C GLU A 17 -13.05 4.56 1.97
N PHE A 18 -12.73 4.00 3.13
CA PHE A 18 -11.86 2.83 3.24
C PHE A 18 -12.43 1.65 2.45
N LEU A 19 -13.73 1.34 2.61
CA LEU A 19 -14.37 0.24 1.91
C LEU A 19 -14.39 0.46 0.39
N ASN A 20 -14.70 1.67 -0.06
CA ASN A 20 -14.67 2.02 -1.49
C ASN A 20 -13.25 1.89 -2.06
N THR A 21 -12.25 2.34 -1.31
CA THR A 21 -10.84 2.27 -1.70
C THR A 21 -10.35 0.82 -1.72
N ALA A 22 -10.78 0.00 -0.76
CA ALA A 22 -10.50 -1.45 -0.74
C ALA A 22 -11.18 -2.18 -1.91
N ALA A 23 -12.43 -1.84 -2.24
CA ALA A 23 -13.12 -2.40 -3.39
C ALA A 23 -12.43 -2.02 -4.70
N ALA A 24 -12.02 -0.76 -4.85
CA ALA A 24 -11.24 -0.31 -6.00
C ALA A 24 -9.90 -1.06 -6.10
N PHE A 25 -9.20 -1.26 -4.97
CA PHE A 25 -7.97 -2.05 -4.93
C PHE A 25 -8.21 -3.49 -5.41
N ALA A 26 -9.27 -4.15 -4.93
CA ALA A 26 -9.59 -5.51 -5.34
C ALA A 26 -9.89 -5.62 -6.85
N VAL A 27 -10.65 -4.67 -7.40
CA VAL A 27 -10.93 -4.61 -8.84
C VAL A 27 -9.64 -4.40 -9.63
N LEU A 28 -8.78 -3.47 -9.22
CA LEU A 28 -7.51 -3.20 -9.89
C LEU A 28 -6.55 -4.40 -9.79
N ALA A 29 -6.53 -5.13 -8.68
CA ALA A 29 -5.73 -6.34 -8.55
C ALA A 29 -6.20 -7.45 -9.51
N VAL A 30 -7.51 -7.64 -9.66
CA VAL A 30 -8.08 -8.59 -10.63
C VAL A 30 -7.76 -8.16 -12.07
N LEU A 31 -7.86 -6.86 -12.37
CA LEU A 31 -7.46 -6.33 -13.67
C LEU A 31 -5.95 -6.51 -13.94
N GLY A 32 -5.11 -6.32 -12.92
CA GLY A 32 -3.68 -6.56 -13.01
C GLY A 32 -3.35 -8.02 -13.28
N PHE A 33 -4.08 -8.94 -12.63
CA PHE A 33 -3.97 -10.37 -12.89
C PHE A 33 -4.40 -10.74 -14.32
N ALA A 34 -5.55 -10.24 -14.78
CA ALA A 34 -6.03 -10.47 -16.13
C ALA A 34 -5.04 -9.90 -17.17
N ALA A 35 -4.54 -8.68 -16.96
CA ALA A 35 -3.54 -8.06 -17.82
C ALA A 35 -2.22 -8.85 -17.83
N GLY A 36 -1.75 -9.33 -16.67
CA GLY A 36 -0.55 -10.16 -16.57
C GLY A 36 -0.70 -11.53 -17.24
N MET A 37 -1.92 -12.09 -17.27
CA MET A 37 -2.22 -13.33 -18.01
C MET A 37 -2.28 -13.10 -19.52
N LEU A 38 -2.79 -11.94 -19.97
CA LEU A 38 -2.88 -11.59 -21.39
C LEU A 38 -1.53 -11.13 -21.97
N PHE A 39 -0.69 -10.50 -21.14
CA PHE A 39 0.60 -9.92 -21.54
C PHE A 39 1.73 -10.41 -20.61
N PRO A 40 2.13 -11.69 -20.69
CA PRO A 40 3.13 -12.27 -19.79
C PRO A 40 4.51 -11.59 -19.94
N ASP A 41 4.91 -11.19 -21.14
CA ASP A 41 6.19 -10.50 -21.39
C ASP A 41 6.27 -9.16 -20.64
N ALA A 42 5.16 -8.41 -20.60
CA ALA A 42 5.09 -7.14 -19.89
C ALA A 42 5.17 -7.34 -18.36
N ALA A 43 4.53 -8.41 -17.86
CA ALA A 43 4.61 -8.76 -16.46
C ALA A 43 6.03 -9.23 -16.07
N GLN A 44 6.70 -10.03 -16.91
CA GLN A 44 8.09 -10.44 -16.69
C GLN A 44 9.04 -9.23 -16.63
N GLN A 45 8.93 -8.29 -17.57
CA GLN A 45 9.72 -7.05 -17.51
C GLN A 45 9.48 -6.26 -16.22
N LEU A 46 8.26 -6.27 -15.70
CA LEU A 46 7.91 -5.60 -14.45
C LEU A 46 8.57 -6.30 -13.25
N LEU A 47 8.59 -7.63 -13.25
CA LEU A 47 9.29 -8.44 -12.25
C LEU A 47 10.80 -8.21 -12.31
N ASP A 48 11.40 -8.17 -13.48
CA ASP A 48 12.84 -7.91 -13.67
C ASP A 48 13.23 -6.52 -13.16
N ARG A 49 12.40 -5.51 -13.43
CA ARG A 49 12.61 -4.15 -12.88
C ARG A 49 12.51 -4.13 -11.36
N PHE A 50 11.57 -4.87 -10.79
CA PHE A 50 11.44 -5.01 -9.34
C PHE A 50 12.66 -5.72 -8.74
N ALA A 51 13.10 -6.82 -9.34
CA ALA A 51 14.29 -7.55 -8.92
C ALA A 51 15.54 -6.64 -8.96
N ALA A 52 15.73 -5.90 -10.05
CA ALA A 52 16.82 -4.93 -10.17
C ALA A 52 16.75 -3.81 -9.12
N GLN A 53 15.56 -3.34 -8.75
CA GLN A 53 15.39 -2.37 -7.66
C GLN A 53 15.78 -2.97 -6.30
N LEU A 54 15.39 -4.22 -6.03
CA LEU A 54 15.76 -4.92 -4.78
C LEU A 54 17.27 -5.15 -4.70
N GLU A 55 17.93 -5.49 -5.81
CA GLU A 55 19.38 -5.58 -5.89
C GLU A 55 20.06 -4.23 -5.64
N GLN A 56 19.55 -3.13 -6.22
CA GLN A 56 20.05 -1.78 -5.97
C GLN A 56 19.86 -1.32 -4.53
N LEU A 57 18.79 -1.77 -3.86
CA LEU A 57 18.56 -1.56 -2.43
C LEU A 57 19.51 -2.39 -1.56
N GLY A 58 20.41 -3.18 -2.17
CA GLY A 58 21.42 -3.95 -1.49
C GLY A 58 20.89 -5.20 -0.82
N LEU A 59 19.63 -5.60 -1.05
CA LEU A 59 18.96 -6.78 -0.46
C LEU A 59 19.48 -8.11 -1.04
N SER A 60 20.79 -8.23 -1.18
CA SER A 60 21.50 -9.45 -1.57
C SER A 60 21.55 -10.45 -0.41
N SER A 61 21.80 -11.72 -0.73
CA SER A 61 21.73 -12.89 0.18
C SER A 61 22.59 -12.84 1.46
N ASN A 62 23.38 -11.78 1.68
CA ASN A 62 24.28 -11.60 2.83
C ASN A 62 23.91 -10.42 3.74
N VAL A 63 22.74 -9.79 3.56
CA VAL A 63 22.30 -8.69 4.43
C VAL A 63 21.76 -9.22 5.77
N PRO A 64 22.16 -8.64 6.92
CA PRO A 64 21.54 -8.94 8.20
C PRO A 64 20.02 -8.79 8.14
N GLN A 65 19.30 -9.77 8.68
CA GLN A 65 17.83 -9.80 8.64
C GLN A 65 17.18 -8.53 9.24
N SER A 66 17.87 -7.88 10.19
CA SER A 66 17.49 -6.58 10.76
C SER A 66 17.60 -5.41 9.78
N GLN A 67 18.60 -5.40 8.89
CA GLN A 67 18.72 -4.39 7.84
C GLN A 67 17.66 -4.60 6.76
N MET A 68 17.39 -5.85 6.37
CA MET A 68 16.31 -6.16 5.42
C MET A 68 14.95 -5.68 5.95
N MET A 69 14.65 -5.99 7.22
CA MET A 69 13.44 -5.49 7.89
C MET A 69 13.36 -3.96 7.87
N ALA A 70 14.44 -3.26 8.22
CA ALA A 70 14.45 -1.80 8.23
C ALA A 70 14.22 -1.24 6.82
N THR A 71 14.88 -1.77 5.79
CA THR A 71 14.71 -1.33 4.40
C THR A 71 13.27 -1.53 3.93
N LEU A 72 12.67 -2.69 4.17
CA LEU A 72 11.28 -2.98 3.80
C LEU A 72 10.31 -2.06 4.56
N PHE A 73 10.52 -1.88 5.86
CA PHE A 73 9.75 -0.97 6.69
C PHE A 73 9.80 0.47 6.16
N PHE A 74 11.01 1.01 5.94
CA PHE A 74 11.16 2.37 5.44
C PHE A 74 10.59 2.54 4.03
N ASN A 75 10.71 1.52 3.17
CA ASN A 75 10.10 1.54 1.85
C ASN A 75 8.57 1.60 1.94
N ASN A 76 7.96 0.74 2.74
CA ASN A 76 6.50 0.71 2.92
C ASN A 76 5.96 1.95 3.64
N VAL A 77 6.69 2.48 4.62
CA VAL A 77 6.37 3.76 5.26
C VAL A 77 6.49 4.90 4.27
N THR A 78 7.54 4.94 3.45
CA THR A 78 7.73 5.99 2.43
C THR A 78 6.65 5.90 1.36
N ALA A 79 6.34 4.71 0.86
CA ALA A 79 5.27 4.48 -0.12
C ALA A 79 3.91 4.92 0.45
N SER A 80 3.61 4.53 1.69
CA SER A 80 2.37 4.93 2.37
C SER A 80 2.33 6.43 2.63
N LEU A 81 3.44 7.02 3.09
CA LEU A 81 3.54 8.46 3.34
C LEU A 81 3.39 9.25 2.05
N LEU A 82 4.05 8.84 0.96
CA LEU A 82 3.91 9.44 -0.36
C LEU A 82 2.47 9.31 -0.86
N ALA A 83 1.82 8.16 -0.70
CA ALA A 83 0.41 7.98 -1.03
C ALA A 83 -0.48 8.98 -0.27
N MET A 84 -0.20 9.28 1.00
CA MET A 84 -0.89 10.32 1.75
C MET A 84 -0.54 11.75 1.26
N LEU A 85 0.75 12.04 1.06
CA LEU A 85 1.25 13.35 0.63
C LEU A 85 0.81 13.73 -0.78
N TYR A 86 0.65 12.75 -1.68
CA TYR A 86 0.06 12.94 -2.99
C TYR A 86 -1.37 13.51 -2.92
N GLY A 87 -2.06 13.29 -1.80
CA GLY A 87 -3.34 13.91 -1.49
C GLY A 87 -3.27 15.41 -1.20
N LEU A 88 -2.08 15.98 -0.96
CA LEU A 88 -1.92 17.44 -0.78
C LEU A 88 -2.11 18.20 -2.08
N ILE A 89 -1.95 17.55 -3.24
CA ILE A 89 -2.18 18.17 -4.55
C ILE A 89 -3.70 18.17 -4.79
N PRO A 90 -4.37 19.33 -4.74
CA PRO A 90 -5.79 19.39 -5.00
C PRO A 90 -6.08 19.03 -6.47
N PHE A 91 -7.29 18.55 -6.75
CA PHE A 91 -7.82 18.18 -8.09
C PHE A 91 -7.33 16.87 -8.71
N VAL A 92 -6.15 16.35 -8.36
CA VAL A 92 -5.66 15.08 -8.89
C VAL A 92 -5.52 14.06 -7.75
N PRO A 93 -6.29 12.95 -7.74
CA PRO A 93 -6.18 11.92 -6.72
C PRO A 93 -4.95 11.04 -6.98
N LEU A 94 -3.76 11.62 -6.91
CA LEU A 94 -2.48 10.92 -7.09
C LEU A 94 -2.30 9.77 -6.08
N SER A 95 -2.93 9.88 -4.90
CA SER A 95 -3.05 8.79 -3.93
C SER A 95 -3.69 7.53 -4.53
N ALA A 96 -4.73 7.69 -5.35
CA ALA A 96 -5.41 6.57 -6.00
C ALA A 96 -4.54 5.93 -7.09
N LEU A 97 -3.68 6.71 -7.76
CA LEU A 97 -2.69 6.14 -8.69
C LEU A 97 -1.67 5.28 -7.96
N ALA A 98 -1.12 5.76 -6.84
CA ALA A 98 -0.16 5.00 -6.03
C ALA A 98 -0.78 3.69 -5.48
N LEU A 99 -2.04 3.72 -5.06
CA LEU A 99 -2.76 2.52 -4.67
C LEU A 99 -2.98 1.58 -5.87
N GLY A 100 -3.38 2.13 -7.01
CA GLY A 100 -3.66 1.36 -8.21
C GLY A 100 -2.42 0.68 -8.80
N THR A 101 -1.26 1.34 -8.78
CA THR A 101 0.00 0.72 -9.20
C THR A 101 0.36 -0.47 -8.32
N ASN A 102 0.20 -0.35 -7.00
CA ASN A 102 0.44 -1.46 -6.07
C ASN A 102 -0.55 -2.62 -6.29
N ALA A 103 -1.84 -2.32 -6.53
CA ALA A 103 -2.84 -3.33 -6.85
C ALA A 103 -2.53 -4.07 -8.15
N LEU A 104 -2.17 -3.34 -9.21
CA LEU A 104 -1.83 -3.90 -10.51
C LEU A 104 -0.57 -4.76 -10.44
N LEU A 105 0.46 -4.31 -9.71
CA LEU A 105 1.70 -5.05 -9.45
C LEU A 105 1.41 -6.38 -8.75
N LEU A 106 0.62 -6.33 -7.68
CA LEU A 106 0.16 -7.51 -6.96
C LEU A 106 -0.49 -8.52 -7.93
N GLY A 107 -1.48 -8.06 -8.71
CA GLY A 107 -2.15 -8.89 -9.70
C GLY A 107 -1.22 -9.46 -10.76
N ALA A 108 -0.31 -8.64 -11.29
CA ALA A 108 0.65 -9.07 -12.31
C ALA A 108 1.60 -10.15 -11.79
N PHE A 109 2.09 -10.04 -10.54
CA PHE A 109 2.91 -11.08 -9.94
C PHE A 109 2.13 -12.37 -9.71
N ALA A 110 0.86 -12.30 -9.30
CA ALA A 110 0.02 -13.49 -9.20
C ALA A 110 -0.11 -14.21 -10.56
N ALA A 111 -0.25 -13.45 -11.64
CA ALA A 111 -0.29 -14.00 -13.00
C ALA A 111 1.03 -14.70 -13.38
N LEU A 112 2.17 -14.08 -13.10
CA LEU A 112 3.47 -14.70 -13.38
C LEU A 112 3.69 -16.01 -12.61
N TYR A 113 3.33 -16.06 -11.33
CA TYR A 113 3.45 -17.27 -10.53
C TYR A 113 2.57 -18.41 -11.08
N GLN A 114 1.38 -18.07 -11.59
CA GLN A 114 0.52 -19.03 -12.27
C GLN A 114 1.13 -19.49 -13.61
N HIS A 115 1.71 -18.58 -14.40
CA HIS A 115 2.33 -18.89 -15.68
C HIS A 115 3.59 -19.78 -15.55
N HIS A 116 4.40 -19.56 -14.51
CA HIS A 116 5.59 -20.38 -14.24
C HIS A 116 5.27 -21.74 -13.57
N GLY A 117 3.99 -22.05 -13.31
CA GLY A 117 3.57 -23.34 -12.76
C GLY A 117 3.95 -23.56 -11.28
N ILE A 118 4.45 -22.52 -10.59
CA ILE A 118 4.81 -22.55 -9.15
C ILE A 118 3.53 -22.66 -8.28
N GLY A 119 2.39 -22.27 -8.86
CA GLY A 119 1.07 -22.36 -8.24
C GLY A 119 0.76 -21.16 -7.34
N LEU A 120 -0.50 -20.69 -7.41
CA LEU A 120 -0.96 -19.54 -6.62
C LEU A 120 -0.84 -19.76 -5.11
N GLY A 121 -0.79 -21.00 -4.62
CA GLY A 121 -0.62 -21.32 -3.21
C GLY A 121 0.69 -20.77 -2.62
N VAL A 122 1.81 -20.94 -3.34
CA VAL A 122 3.13 -20.44 -2.91
C VAL A 122 3.15 -18.91 -2.92
N TYR A 123 2.52 -18.30 -3.92
CA TYR A 123 2.36 -16.86 -4.01
C TYR A 123 1.57 -16.28 -2.82
N PHE A 124 0.44 -16.90 -2.46
CA PHE A 124 -0.30 -16.49 -1.27
C PHE A 124 0.50 -16.71 0.01
N ILE A 125 1.25 -17.80 0.15
CA ILE A 125 2.10 -18.00 1.34
C ILE A 125 3.21 -16.94 1.43
N GLY A 126 3.73 -16.49 0.30
CA GLY A 126 4.68 -15.38 0.25
C GLY A 126 4.07 -14.06 0.71
N ILE A 127 2.86 -13.72 0.24
CA ILE A 127 2.30 -12.37 0.42
C ILE A 127 1.39 -12.25 1.63
N LEU A 128 0.55 -13.24 1.87
CA LEU A 128 -0.55 -13.18 2.83
C LEU A 128 -0.09 -12.92 4.28
N PRO A 129 1.04 -13.47 4.77
CA PRO A 129 1.53 -13.18 6.13
C PRO A 129 1.73 -11.69 6.39
N HIS A 130 2.42 -10.97 5.51
CA HIS A 130 2.71 -9.54 5.69
C HIS A 130 1.63 -8.64 5.05
N GLY A 131 1.03 -9.08 3.94
CA GLY A 131 0.00 -8.35 3.19
C GLY A 131 -1.28 -8.09 3.98
N ILE A 132 -1.62 -8.92 4.98
CA ILE A 132 -2.73 -8.65 5.91
C ILE A 132 -2.52 -7.34 6.70
N PHE A 133 -1.26 -6.94 6.94
CA PHE A 133 -0.93 -5.72 7.67
C PHE A 133 -0.62 -4.57 6.71
N GLU A 134 0.10 -4.85 5.62
CA GLU A 134 0.50 -3.84 4.65
C GLU A 134 -0.68 -3.29 3.84
N LEU A 135 -1.59 -4.16 3.36
CA LEU A 135 -2.70 -3.72 2.51
C LEU A 135 -3.66 -2.78 3.26
N PRO A 136 -4.10 -3.07 4.50
CA PRO A 136 -4.92 -2.13 5.24
C PRO A 136 -4.18 -0.83 5.58
N ALA A 137 -2.87 -0.88 5.85
CA ALA A 137 -2.05 0.31 6.08
C ALA A 137 -2.00 1.21 4.84
N LEU A 138 -1.76 0.62 3.67
CA LEU A 138 -1.70 1.33 2.39
C LEU A 138 -3.07 1.92 2.00
N ILE A 139 -4.15 1.12 2.11
CA ILE A 139 -5.53 1.56 1.83
C ILE A 139 -5.92 2.70 2.78
N LEU A 140 -5.59 2.59 4.08
CA LEU A 140 -5.86 3.64 5.06
C LEU A 140 -5.07 4.91 4.71
N SER A 141 -3.79 4.80 4.35
CA SER A 141 -2.98 5.94 3.94
C SER A 141 -3.51 6.63 2.68
N CYS A 142 -3.93 5.86 1.68
CA CYS A 142 -4.59 6.38 0.48
C CYS A 142 -5.91 7.08 0.82
N THR A 143 -6.73 6.49 1.70
CA THR A 143 -8.00 7.08 2.17
C THR A 143 -7.74 8.44 2.83
N LEU A 144 -6.71 8.54 3.68
CA LEU A 144 -6.30 9.81 4.30
C LEU A 144 -5.85 10.83 3.24
N GLY A 145 -5.03 10.42 2.26
CA GLY A 145 -4.62 11.27 1.14
C GLY A 145 -5.81 11.80 0.33
N LEU A 146 -6.77 10.94 -0.03
CA LEU A 146 -7.99 11.35 -0.74
C LEU A 146 -8.84 12.35 0.07
N LEU A 147 -8.93 12.16 1.40
CA LEU A 147 -9.64 13.09 2.28
C LEU A 147 -8.93 14.46 2.37
N ILE A 148 -7.60 14.49 2.36
CA ILE A 148 -6.81 15.73 2.28
C ILE A 148 -7.07 16.42 0.93
N CYS A 149 -7.02 15.66 -0.17
CA CYS A 149 -7.24 16.18 -1.53
C CYS A 149 -8.62 16.82 -1.67
N ARG A 150 -9.67 16.12 -1.25
CA ARG A 150 -11.05 16.65 -1.24
C ARG A 150 -11.16 17.93 -0.41
N THR A 151 -10.57 17.96 0.78
CA THR A 151 -10.60 19.16 1.64
C THR A 151 -9.85 20.33 1.00
N GLY A 152 -8.72 20.07 0.35
CA GLY A 152 -7.96 21.08 -0.40
C GLY A 152 -8.76 21.65 -1.56
N THR A 153 -9.40 20.79 -2.36
CA THR A 153 -10.25 21.18 -3.49
C THR A 153 -11.48 21.98 -3.04
N GLU A 154 -12.17 21.56 -1.99
CA GLU A 154 -13.34 22.27 -1.45
C GLU A 154 -12.98 23.64 -0.85
N LYS A 155 -11.80 23.74 -0.20
CA LYS A 155 -11.29 25.02 0.30
C LYS A 155 -10.96 25.97 -0.85
N LEU A 156 -10.36 25.48 -1.93
CA LEU A 156 -10.08 26.33 -3.11
C LEU A 156 -11.36 26.75 -3.84
N ARG A 157 -12.41 25.93 -3.79
CA ARG A 157 -13.76 26.26 -4.29
C ARG A 157 -14.58 27.15 -3.34
N LYS A 158 -13.99 27.62 -2.23
CA LYS A 158 -14.66 28.43 -1.18
C LYS A 158 -15.93 27.79 -0.60
N ARG A 159 -16.00 26.45 -0.60
CA ARG A 159 -17.18 25.66 -0.15
C ARG A 159 -17.01 25.07 1.24
N SER A 160 -15.89 25.33 1.92
CA SER A 160 -15.51 24.68 3.17
C SER A 160 -14.97 25.67 4.20
N ASP A 161 -15.55 25.68 5.40
CA ASP A 161 -15.04 26.35 6.60
C ASP A 161 -13.99 25.51 7.37
N VAL A 162 -13.70 24.29 6.92
CA VAL A 162 -12.74 23.41 7.60
C VAL A 162 -11.31 23.87 7.34
N SER A 163 -10.54 24.06 8.41
CA SER A 163 -9.12 24.36 8.30
C SER A 163 -8.36 23.17 7.70
N PHE A 164 -7.85 23.36 6.47
CA PHE A 164 -7.00 22.40 5.76
C PHE A 164 -5.83 21.88 6.62
N LEU A 165 -5.14 22.75 7.35
CA LEU A 165 -4.03 22.35 8.22
C LEU A 165 -4.49 21.44 9.36
N ARG A 166 -5.68 21.68 9.92
CA ARG A 166 -6.25 20.84 10.97
C ARG A 166 -6.60 19.45 10.44
N ARG A 167 -7.11 19.36 9.21
CA ARG A 167 -7.38 18.09 8.52
C ARG A 167 -6.10 17.31 8.27
N VAL A 168 -5.03 17.95 7.81
CA VAL A 168 -3.72 17.31 7.58
C VAL A 168 -3.13 16.81 8.89
N LEU A 169 -3.21 17.60 9.97
CA LEU A 169 -2.75 17.19 11.30
C LEU A 169 -3.53 15.99 11.85
N ASP A 170 -4.86 15.99 11.72
CA ASP A 170 -5.70 14.86 12.11
C ASP A 170 -5.34 13.59 11.31
N CYS A 171 -5.13 13.72 10.00
CA CYS A 171 -4.71 12.60 9.14
C CYS A 171 -3.33 12.08 9.53
N ASN A 172 -2.36 12.96 9.80
CA ASN A 172 -1.02 12.57 10.21
C ASN A 172 -1.02 11.85 11.57
N ARG A 173 -1.88 12.28 12.52
CA ARG A 173 -2.08 11.56 13.79
C ARG A 173 -2.61 10.15 13.58
N VAL A 174 -3.58 9.96 12.68
CA VAL A 174 -4.11 8.64 12.33
C VAL A 174 -3.03 7.79 11.65
N PHE A 175 -2.26 8.37 10.74
CA PHE A 175 -1.13 7.70 10.08
C PHE A 175 -0.11 7.19 11.10
N LEU A 176 0.36 8.03 12.01
CA LEU A 176 1.35 7.65 13.02
C LEU A 176 0.79 6.67 14.06
N SER A 177 -0.49 6.76 14.42
CA SER A 177 -1.08 5.90 15.46
C SER A 177 -1.55 4.54 14.95
N PHE A 178 -1.88 4.42 13.65
CA PHE A 178 -2.43 3.19 13.07
C PHE A 178 -1.59 2.65 11.91
N VAL A 179 -1.23 3.48 10.92
CA VAL A 179 -0.51 3.02 9.72
C VAL A 179 0.92 2.60 10.09
N ALA A 180 1.66 3.44 10.79
CA ALA A 180 3.04 3.16 11.18
C ALA A 180 3.23 1.86 12.00
N PRO A 181 2.46 1.59 13.07
CA PRO A 181 2.60 0.34 13.81
C PRO A 181 2.16 -0.88 12.98
N LEU A 182 1.16 -0.74 12.10
CA LEU A 182 0.73 -1.83 11.23
C LEU A 182 1.82 -2.20 10.21
N LEU A 183 2.49 -1.20 9.62
CA LEU A 183 3.63 -1.41 8.74
C LEU A 183 4.85 -2.00 9.46
N LEU A 184 5.06 -1.65 10.73
CA LEU A 184 6.13 -2.25 11.54
C LEU A 184 5.89 -3.75 11.73
N VAL A 185 4.65 -4.15 12.03
CA VAL A 185 4.26 -5.56 12.12
C VAL A 185 4.41 -6.23 10.76
N ALA A 186 3.98 -5.59 9.67
CA ALA A 186 4.14 -6.10 8.31
C ALA A 186 5.61 -6.42 8.00
N ALA A 187 6.53 -5.47 8.26
CA ALA A 187 7.95 -5.64 8.00
C ALA A 187 8.61 -6.73 8.86
N LEU A 188 8.17 -6.89 10.12
CA LEU A 188 8.60 -8.01 10.97
C LEU A 188 8.17 -9.35 10.37
N VAL A 189 6.92 -9.46 9.95
CA VAL A 189 6.39 -10.68 9.33
C VAL A 189 7.08 -10.95 7.99
N GLU A 190 7.36 -9.91 7.20
CA GLU A 190 8.04 -10.01 5.91
C GLU A 190 9.52 -10.40 6.05
N ALA A 191 10.24 -9.87 7.04
CA ALA A 191 11.66 -10.18 7.21
C ALA A 191 11.90 -11.54 7.91
N TYR A 192 11.02 -11.94 8.83
CA TYR A 192 11.25 -13.14 9.66
C TYR A 192 10.39 -14.34 9.27
N ILE A 193 9.11 -14.13 8.98
CA ILE A 193 8.15 -15.22 8.78
C ILE A 193 8.07 -15.61 7.31
N THR A 194 8.01 -14.63 6.41
CA THR A 194 7.84 -14.87 4.96
C THR A 194 8.97 -15.73 4.36
N PRO A 195 10.27 -15.49 4.64
CA PRO A 195 11.34 -16.33 4.09
C PRO A 195 11.36 -17.71 4.73
N ALA A 196 10.99 -17.82 6.02
CA ALA A 196 10.91 -19.10 6.72
C ALA A 196 9.79 -19.99 6.16
N LEU A 197 8.63 -19.41 5.84
CA LEU A 197 7.53 -20.12 5.21
C LEU A 197 7.85 -20.54 3.78
N LEU A 198 8.48 -19.66 2.98
CA LEU A 198 8.87 -19.99 1.61
C LEU A 198 9.89 -21.13 1.57
N LYS A 199 10.88 -21.15 2.48
CA LYS A 199 11.84 -22.27 2.62
C LYS A 199 11.21 -23.61 3.01
N LEU A 200 10.00 -23.60 3.56
CA LEU A 200 9.31 -24.81 3.99
C LEU A 200 8.41 -25.39 2.88
N VAL A 201 8.09 -24.58 1.87
CA VAL A 201 7.15 -24.92 0.79
C VAL A 201 7.87 -25.12 -0.56
N MET A 202 8.98 -24.42 -0.79
CA MET A 202 9.88 -24.63 -1.94
C MET A 202 11.01 -25.60 -1.60
#